data_AF-A0A5E4LA98-F1
#
_entry.id   AF-A0A5E4LA98-F1
#
_cell.length_a   1.000
_cell.length_b   1.000
_cell.length_c   1.000
_cell.angle_alpha   90.00
_cell.angle_beta   90.00
_cell.angle_gamma   90.00
#
_symmetry.space_group_name_H-M   'P 1'
#
loop_
_entity.id
_entity.type
_entity.pdbx_description
1 polymer ?
#
loop_
_entity_poly.entity_id
_entity_poly.type
_entity_poly.pdbx_seq_one_letter_code
_entity_poly.pdbx_strand_id
1 'polypeptide(L)'
;MIGTVNYSDEEGFTFISSERLPAGMFACYQEAGKKILCRVKHGDPLNQYPQEFLLDNELDADEISGFFGLDPQDFKYYTYSAAVVGYFDAAMGEFINPRTNPPCGAKIERAGADVLKDISKVKAGTSGSAFVGNVFGEDTEIVLSVRDIVSQHVSVIASTGAGKSYTVGVLVEELLKPYNMAPVLIFDPHGEYSTLGEIQNNQEFITPSYRPKVKTVKPEHIKIRISDLLVSDFISIMDDGTMSDKMKTLFRSAYHNLKNNSKKKFTRNELKTEIEALRDSSNESTIEGIMWRFGKLYGSIFDDFQTIPLADYFKVGQLTIMDVSGIEDTYQQLIASVMLRRLFDAREGTENNRYNESHVDKFLPYPVFVVIEEAHRFAPHSGEAKSKGILKTILSEGRKFGVGVCLVSQRPSKLDADSLSQCMTQITMRIINPTDQQQIAQSIESASRDLISELPSLAKGQAIISGVAINTPTLVRIRKRLTSDVKGRSKDAPALWAEHRKYEEKAPEVKADEEMDVGV
;
A
#
# COMPACT_ATOMS: atom_id res chain seq x y z
N MET A 1 10.60 -12.50 -34.96
CA MET A 1 11.95 -12.77 -34.42
C MET A 1 12.61 -11.43 -34.16
N ILE A 2 13.19 -11.22 -32.97
CA ILE A 2 13.83 -9.96 -32.58
C ILE A 2 15.34 -10.11 -32.32
N GLY A 3 15.87 -11.33 -32.21
CA GLY A 3 17.30 -11.53 -32.02
C GLY A 3 17.73 -12.99 -31.98
N THR A 4 19.03 -13.22 -31.80
CA THR A 4 19.63 -14.56 -31.69
C THR A 4 20.61 -14.62 -30.52
N VAL A 5 20.53 -15.67 -29.70
CA VAL A 5 21.42 -15.88 -28.55
C VAL A 5 22.86 -16.03 -29.02
N ASN A 6 23.75 -15.19 -28.48
CA ASN A 6 25.17 -15.20 -28.78
C ASN A 6 25.95 -15.99 -27.72
N TYR A 7 25.61 -15.78 -26.45
CA TYR A 7 26.29 -16.38 -25.31
C TYR A 7 25.30 -16.72 -24.20
N SER A 8 25.56 -17.79 -23.45
CA SER A 8 24.74 -18.26 -22.35
C SER A 8 25.62 -18.89 -21.26
N ASP A 9 25.38 -18.54 -20.00
CA ASP A 9 26.07 -19.07 -18.82
C ASP A 9 25.07 -19.41 -17.70
N GLU A 10 25.52 -19.51 -16.45
CA GLU A 10 24.65 -19.77 -15.29
C GLU A 10 23.92 -18.51 -14.77
N GLU A 11 24.46 -17.30 -15.04
CA GLU A 11 23.91 -16.03 -14.55
C GLU A 11 22.85 -15.43 -15.50
N GLY A 12 22.88 -15.83 -16.77
CA GLY A 12 21.91 -15.43 -17.78
C GLY A 12 22.36 -15.76 -19.20
N PHE A 13 21.84 -14.99 -20.16
CA PHE A 13 22.28 -15.09 -21.54
C PHE A 13 22.29 -13.73 -22.22
N THR A 14 23.06 -13.63 -23.30
CA THR A 14 23.06 -12.45 -24.18
C THR A 14 22.59 -12.82 -25.57
N PHE A 15 21.91 -11.89 -26.23
CA PHE A 15 21.45 -12.06 -27.60
C PHE A 15 21.69 -10.79 -28.41
N ILE A 16 21.94 -10.97 -29.71
CA ILE A 16 22.16 -9.87 -30.65
C ILE A 16 20.83 -9.53 -31.31
N SER A 17 20.54 -8.23 -31.40
CA SER A 17 19.37 -7.68 -32.09
C SER A 17 19.78 -6.50 -32.97
N SER A 18 19.08 -6.31 -34.09
CA SER A 18 19.16 -5.09 -34.90
C SER A 18 18.14 -4.03 -34.45
N GLU A 19 17.28 -4.34 -33.49
CA GLU A 19 16.27 -3.44 -32.95
C GLU A 19 16.72 -2.89 -31.59
N ARG A 20 16.38 -1.62 -31.30
CA ARG A 20 16.52 -1.10 -29.94
C ARG A 20 15.36 -1.58 -29.08
N LEU A 21 15.66 -2.43 -28.11
CA LEU A 21 14.72 -3.01 -27.16
C LEU A 21 14.78 -2.27 -25.82
N PRO A 22 13.63 -1.93 -25.21
CA PRO A 22 13.58 -1.32 -23.89
C PRO A 22 13.89 -2.33 -22.78
N ALA A 23 14.55 -1.85 -21.72
CA ALA A 23 14.75 -2.63 -20.50
C ALA A 23 13.41 -3.05 -19.88
N GLY A 24 13.35 -4.26 -19.33
CA GLY A 24 12.15 -4.84 -18.73
C GLY A 24 11.15 -5.43 -19.74
N MET A 25 11.37 -5.27 -21.04
CA MET A 25 10.54 -5.88 -22.08
C MET A 25 10.55 -7.41 -21.95
N PHE A 26 9.37 -8.01 -22.11
CA PHE A 26 9.26 -9.47 -22.22
C PHE A 26 9.55 -9.92 -23.66
N ALA A 27 10.38 -10.94 -23.76
CA ALA A 27 10.63 -11.70 -24.96
C ALA A 27 10.37 -13.18 -24.67
N CYS A 28 10.43 -14.03 -25.69
CA CYS A 28 10.37 -15.47 -25.51
C CYS A 28 11.28 -16.20 -26.47
N TYR A 29 11.65 -17.42 -26.09
CA TYR A 29 12.30 -18.38 -26.98
C TYR A 29 11.54 -19.70 -26.94
N GLN A 30 11.80 -20.56 -27.92
CA GLN A 30 11.20 -21.90 -27.96
C GLN A 30 12.21 -22.95 -27.51
N GLU A 31 11.78 -23.83 -26.62
CA GLU A 31 12.56 -24.98 -26.17
C GLU A 31 11.60 -26.15 -25.91
N ALA A 32 11.91 -27.33 -26.47
CA ALA A 32 11.09 -28.53 -26.34
C ALA A 32 9.58 -28.32 -26.64
N GLY A 33 9.26 -27.45 -27.60
CA GLY A 33 7.87 -27.14 -27.99
C GLY A 33 7.14 -26.18 -27.06
N LYS A 34 7.80 -25.66 -26.01
CA LYS A 34 7.26 -24.66 -25.08
C LYS A 34 7.81 -23.27 -25.40
N LYS A 35 6.99 -22.24 -25.25
CA LYS A 35 7.44 -20.84 -25.28
C LYS A 35 7.84 -20.42 -23.87
N ILE A 36 9.10 -20.08 -23.69
CA ILE A 36 9.66 -19.68 -22.39
C ILE A 36 9.85 -18.17 -22.40
N LEU A 37 9.24 -17.49 -21.42
CA LEU A 37 9.41 -16.06 -21.21
C LEU A 37 10.82 -15.77 -20.71
N CYS A 38 11.39 -14.71 -21.25
CA CYS A 38 12.60 -14.07 -20.77
C CYS A 38 12.38 -12.56 -20.68
N ARG A 39 13.25 -11.88 -19.94
CA ARG A 39 13.19 -10.43 -19.74
C ARG A 39 14.48 -9.78 -20.19
N VAL A 40 14.36 -8.75 -21.02
CA VAL A 40 15.48 -7.90 -21.44
C VAL A 40 15.95 -7.06 -20.26
N LYS A 41 17.26 -7.04 -20.00
CA LYS A 41 17.88 -6.25 -18.91
C LYS A 41 18.57 -5.01 -19.48
N HIS A 42 19.83 -5.15 -19.89
CA HIS A 42 20.65 -4.06 -20.42
C HIS A 42 20.99 -4.30 -21.88
N GLY A 43 21.13 -3.22 -22.65
CA GLY A 43 21.51 -3.27 -24.06
C GLY A 43 22.66 -2.32 -24.36
N ASP A 44 23.68 -2.84 -25.03
CA ASP A 44 24.86 -2.08 -25.47
C ASP A 44 24.99 -2.18 -26.99
N PRO A 45 25.48 -1.14 -27.68
CA PRO A 45 25.90 -1.27 -29.07
C PRO A 45 26.92 -2.40 -29.20
N LEU A 46 26.75 -3.27 -30.19
CA LEU A 46 27.67 -4.38 -30.42
C LEU A 46 29.05 -3.87 -30.85
N ASN A 47 29.06 -2.84 -31.70
CA ASN A 47 30.25 -2.12 -32.14
C ASN A 47 30.06 -0.63 -31.88
N GLN A 48 31.15 0.10 -31.64
CA GLN A 48 31.16 1.55 -31.45
C GLN A 48 31.93 2.22 -32.57
N TYR A 49 31.39 3.31 -33.12
CA TYR A 49 32.14 4.15 -34.05
C TYR A 49 33.41 4.69 -33.36
N PRO A 50 34.57 4.70 -34.04
CA PRO A 50 35.78 5.29 -33.47
C PRO A 50 35.57 6.77 -33.12
N GLN A 51 36.04 7.18 -31.93
CA GLN A 51 35.68 8.46 -31.32
C GLN A 51 36.18 9.67 -32.13
N GLU A 52 37.29 9.48 -32.84
CA GLU A 52 37.93 10.50 -33.68
C GLU A 52 37.00 10.99 -34.81
N PHE A 53 36.07 10.13 -35.25
CA PHE A 53 35.13 10.41 -36.34
C PHE A 53 33.90 11.18 -35.90
N LEU A 54 33.54 11.11 -34.62
CA LEU A 54 32.38 11.81 -34.07
C LEU A 54 32.69 13.26 -33.69
N LEU A 55 33.93 13.72 -33.87
CA LEU A 55 34.37 15.09 -33.59
C LEU A 55 34.08 16.06 -34.74
N ASP A 56 33.90 15.54 -35.95
CA ASP A 56 33.54 16.34 -37.11
C ASP A 56 32.02 16.35 -37.27
N ASN A 57 31.39 17.47 -36.90
CA ASN A 57 29.94 17.63 -36.97
C ASN A 57 29.42 17.81 -38.41
N GLU A 58 30.29 17.96 -39.41
CA GLU A 58 29.89 18.15 -40.81
C GLU A 58 29.78 16.84 -41.61
N LEU A 59 30.27 15.71 -41.07
CA LEU A 59 30.30 14.41 -41.75
C LEU A 59 29.35 13.41 -41.08
N ASP A 60 28.60 12.65 -41.88
CA ASP A 60 27.74 11.57 -41.37
C ASP A 60 28.59 10.35 -40.97
N ALA A 61 28.25 9.71 -39.86
CA ALA A 61 28.96 8.54 -39.33
C ALA A 61 29.00 7.37 -40.32
N ASP A 62 27.97 7.22 -41.16
CA ASP A 62 27.92 6.19 -42.21
C ASP A 62 28.93 6.49 -43.34
N GLU A 63 29.16 7.77 -43.68
CA GLU A 63 30.15 8.19 -44.68
C GLU A 63 31.57 7.97 -44.20
N ILE A 64 31.82 8.26 -42.92
CA ILE A 64 33.12 8.05 -42.29
C ILE A 64 33.46 6.56 -42.22
N SER A 65 32.50 5.72 -41.85
CA SER A 65 32.70 4.27 -41.81
C SER A 65 33.10 3.72 -43.18
N GLY A 66 32.43 4.18 -44.25
CA GLY A 66 32.78 3.83 -45.63
C GLY A 66 34.21 4.25 -46.00
N PHE A 67 34.68 5.42 -45.57
CA PHE A 67 36.04 5.89 -45.84
C PHE A 67 37.13 4.99 -45.23
N PHE A 68 36.86 4.38 -44.07
CA PHE A 68 37.79 3.47 -43.38
C PHE A 68 37.60 1.99 -43.73
N GLY A 69 36.71 1.69 -44.69
CA GLY A 69 36.41 0.31 -45.10
C GLY A 69 35.60 -0.48 -44.07
N LEU A 70 34.88 0.21 -43.18
CA LEU A 70 33.95 -0.37 -42.23
C LEU A 70 32.55 -0.41 -42.85
N ASP A 71 31.80 -1.49 -42.64
CA ASP A 71 30.39 -1.55 -43.06
C ASP A 71 29.53 -0.78 -42.04
N PRO A 72 28.81 0.29 -42.44
CA PRO A 72 27.92 1.00 -41.54
C PRO A 72 26.83 0.12 -40.90
N GLN A 73 26.51 -1.03 -41.51
CA GLN A 73 25.55 -1.99 -40.94
C GLN A 73 26.08 -2.66 -39.67
N ASP A 74 27.39 -2.80 -39.50
CA ASP A 74 27.99 -3.46 -38.33
C ASP A 74 27.75 -2.69 -37.02
N PHE A 75 27.46 -1.39 -37.12
CA PHE A 75 27.16 -0.51 -35.98
C PHE A 75 25.66 -0.42 -35.65
N LYS A 76 24.81 -1.11 -36.42
CA LYS A 76 23.34 -1.10 -36.24
C LYS A 76 22.85 -2.26 -35.35
N TYR A 77 23.76 -3.06 -34.81
CA TYR A 77 23.45 -4.17 -33.91
C TYR A 77 23.71 -3.83 -32.45
N TYR A 78 22.94 -4.46 -31.58
CA TYR A 78 22.98 -4.33 -30.13
C TYR A 78 23.14 -5.70 -29.50
N THR A 79 23.94 -5.80 -28.46
CA THR A 79 23.99 -6.96 -27.56
C THR A 79 23.12 -6.67 -26.34
N TYR A 80 22.21 -7.58 -26.03
CA TYR A 80 21.29 -7.47 -24.90
C TYR A 80 21.55 -8.59 -23.90
N SER A 81 21.66 -8.26 -22.62
CA SER A 81 21.56 -9.24 -21.54
C SER A 81 20.10 -9.53 -21.22
N ALA A 82 19.78 -10.79 -20.92
CA ALA A 82 18.44 -11.21 -20.54
C ALA A 82 18.47 -12.30 -19.47
N ALA A 83 17.40 -12.36 -18.68
CA ALA A 83 17.16 -13.43 -17.72
C ALA A 83 15.96 -14.28 -18.14
N VAL A 84 16.08 -15.58 -17.97
CA VAL A 84 14.97 -16.52 -18.13
C VAL A 84 13.99 -16.34 -16.98
N VAL A 85 12.72 -16.14 -17.33
CA VAL A 85 11.63 -15.97 -16.38
C VAL A 85 10.95 -17.32 -16.14
N GLY A 86 10.45 -17.95 -17.21
CA GLY A 86 9.79 -19.25 -17.13
C GLY A 86 8.62 -19.41 -18.08
N TYR A 87 7.81 -20.44 -17.88
CA TYR A 87 6.61 -20.72 -18.64
C TYR A 87 5.52 -21.29 -17.73
N PHE A 88 4.26 -21.20 -18.14
CA PHE A 88 3.17 -21.83 -17.41
C PHE A 88 2.99 -23.28 -17.85
N ASP A 89 3.07 -24.21 -16.90
CA ASP A 89 2.82 -25.62 -17.17
C ASP A 89 1.37 -25.96 -16.81
N ALA A 90 0.55 -26.19 -17.83
CA ALA A 90 -0.88 -26.46 -17.65
C ALA A 90 -1.17 -27.79 -16.93
N ALA A 91 -0.24 -28.76 -16.94
CA ALA A 91 -0.43 -30.03 -16.24
C ALA A 91 -0.17 -29.89 -14.74
N MET A 92 0.80 -29.06 -14.35
CA MET A 92 1.07 -28.75 -12.94
C MET A 92 0.21 -27.60 -12.40
N GLY A 93 -0.32 -26.75 -13.27
CA GLY A 93 -1.06 -25.55 -12.87
C GLY A 93 -0.16 -24.47 -12.26
N GLU A 94 1.15 -24.51 -12.54
CA GLU A 94 2.15 -23.64 -11.94
C GLU A 94 3.04 -22.99 -12.99
N PHE A 95 3.62 -21.84 -12.63
CA PHE A 95 4.62 -21.16 -13.44
C PHE A 95 6.01 -21.69 -13.09
N ILE A 96 6.70 -22.27 -14.06
CA ILE A 96 7.95 -23.01 -13.87
C ILE A 96 9.10 -22.22 -14.48
N ASN A 97 10.15 -22.01 -13.68
CA ASN A 97 11.45 -21.61 -14.20
C ASN A 97 12.21 -22.87 -14.66
N PRO A 98 12.65 -22.96 -15.92
CA PRO A 98 13.34 -24.15 -16.44
C PRO A 98 14.71 -24.39 -15.79
N ARG A 99 15.28 -23.39 -15.11
CA ARG A 99 16.63 -23.39 -14.51
C ARG A 99 17.74 -23.68 -15.52
N THR A 100 17.44 -23.51 -16.81
CA THR A 100 18.37 -23.60 -17.92
C THR A 100 18.20 -22.37 -18.78
N ASN A 101 19.32 -21.87 -19.29
CA ASN A 101 19.34 -20.76 -20.25
C ASN A 101 19.30 -21.33 -21.69
N PRO A 102 18.78 -20.55 -22.66
CA PRO A 102 18.69 -21.00 -24.05
C PRO A 102 20.09 -21.26 -24.65
N PRO A 103 20.25 -22.27 -25.51
CA PRO A 103 21.53 -22.55 -26.17
C PRO A 103 21.92 -21.42 -27.12
N CYS A 104 23.23 -21.25 -27.37
CA CYS A 104 23.72 -20.34 -28.40
C CYS A 104 23.08 -20.64 -29.76
N GLY A 105 22.72 -19.60 -30.50
CA GLY A 105 21.99 -19.69 -31.76
C GLY A 105 20.47 -19.80 -31.61
N ALA A 106 19.93 -19.97 -30.40
CA ALA A 106 18.48 -19.94 -30.17
C ALA A 106 17.88 -18.60 -30.60
N LYS A 107 16.68 -18.67 -31.17
CA LYS A 107 15.97 -17.49 -31.67
C LYS A 107 15.12 -16.85 -30.58
N ILE A 108 15.27 -15.55 -30.43
CA ILE A 108 14.47 -14.74 -29.53
C ILE A 108 13.36 -14.07 -30.33
N GLU A 109 12.15 -14.12 -29.79
CA GLU A 109 10.93 -13.56 -30.36
C GLU A 109 10.29 -12.58 -29.38
N ARG A 110 9.48 -11.66 -29.90
CA ARG A 110 8.66 -10.79 -29.05
C ARG A 110 7.60 -11.64 -28.36
N ALA A 111 7.41 -11.44 -27.05
CA ALA A 111 6.39 -12.16 -26.31
C ALA A 111 4.99 -11.71 -26.75
N GLY A 112 4.19 -12.64 -27.25
CA GLY A 112 2.80 -12.38 -27.63
C GLY A 112 1.84 -12.47 -26.45
N ALA A 113 0.61 -11.97 -26.65
CA ALA A 113 -0.47 -12.06 -25.67
C ALA A 113 -0.80 -13.53 -25.28
N ASP A 114 -0.48 -14.49 -26.14
CA ASP A 114 -0.66 -15.92 -25.89
C ASP A 114 0.16 -16.45 -24.72
N VAL A 115 1.33 -15.84 -24.45
CA VAL A 115 2.24 -16.19 -23.36
C VAL A 115 2.17 -15.16 -22.21
N LEU A 116 2.04 -13.87 -22.53
CA LEU A 116 1.99 -12.81 -21.52
C LEU A 116 0.76 -12.91 -20.61
N LYS A 117 -0.34 -13.50 -21.08
CA LYS A 117 -1.54 -13.75 -20.26
C LYS A 117 -1.22 -14.60 -19.01
N ASP A 118 -0.19 -15.45 -19.09
CA ASP A 118 0.18 -16.38 -18.04
C ASP A 118 0.97 -15.70 -16.90
N ILE A 119 1.30 -14.41 -17.04
CA ILE A 119 1.79 -13.57 -15.93
C ILE A 119 0.70 -13.47 -14.85
N SER A 120 -0.56 -13.37 -15.25
CA SER A 120 -1.71 -13.30 -14.35
C SER A 120 -2.22 -14.70 -14.00
N LYS A 121 -2.51 -14.94 -12.72
CA LYS A 121 -3.09 -16.22 -12.26
C LYS A 121 -4.58 -16.37 -12.59
N VAL A 122 -5.24 -15.23 -12.73
CA VAL A 122 -6.69 -15.12 -12.93
C VAL A 122 -6.96 -14.21 -14.12
N LYS A 123 -8.16 -14.33 -14.71
CA LYS A 123 -8.58 -13.52 -15.85
C LYS A 123 -9.39 -12.32 -15.39
N ALA A 124 -9.32 -11.22 -16.13
CA ALA A 124 -10.12 -10.04 -15.82
C ALA A 124 -11.62 -10.36 -15.91
N GLY A 125 -12.41 -9.77 -15.00
CA GLY A 125 -13.86 -9.92 -14.97
C GLY A 125 -14.37 -11.23 -14.37
N THR A 126 -13.51 -12.16 -13.96
CA THR A 126 -13.92 -13.34 -13.19
C THR A 126 -13.99 -13.05 -11.70
N SER A 127 -14.75 -13.84 -10.93
CA SER A 127 -14.76 -13.70 -9.47
C SER A 127 -13.35 -13.90 -8.89
N GLY A 128 -12.97 -13.05 -7.95
CA GLY A 128 -11.64 -13.08 -7.35
C GLY A 128 -10.54 -12.44 -8.21
N SER A 129 -10.89 -11.65 -9.24
CA SER A 129 -9.94 -10.94 -10.09
C SER A 129 -9.85 -9.45 -9.77
N ALA A 130 -8.68 -8.84 -9.94
CA ALA A 130 -8.49 -7.40 -9.83
C ALA A 130 -7.60 -6.88 -10.97
N PHE A 131 -8.20 -6.27 -12.00
CA PHE A 131 -7.48 -5.70 -13.12
C PHE A 131 -6.84 -4.36 -12.73
N VAL A 132 -5.51 -4.34 -12.67
CA VAL A 132 -4.74 -3.18 -12.16
C VAL A 132 -4.10 -2.35 -13.27
N GLY A 133 -3.93 -2.90 -14.46
CA GLY A 133 -3.22 -2.23 -15.55
C GLY A 133 -2.73 -3.20 -16.61
N ASN A 134 -1.93 -2.71 -17.55
CA ASN A 134 -1.36 -3.53 -18.62
C ASN A 134 0.15 -3.69 -18.43
N VAL A 135 0.71 -4.78 -18.97
CA VAL A 135 2.16 -4.95 -19.13
C VAL A 135 2.73 -3.71 -19.80
N PHE A 136 3.84 -3.17 -19.30
CA PHE A 136 4.43 -1.98 -19.90
C PHE A 136 4.85 -2.23 -21.36
N GLY A 137 4.42 -1.36 -22.27
CA GLY A 137 4.69 -1.49 -23.71
C GLY A 137 3.82 -2.49 -24.47
N GLU A 138 2.89 -3.18 -23.79
CA GLU A 138 2.02 -4.21 -24.37
C GLU A 138 0.56 -4.00 -23.91
N ASP A 139 -0.41 -4.47 -24.69
CA ASP A 139 -1.84 -4.37 -24.33
C ASP A 139 -2.34 -5.52 -23.44
N THR A 140 -1.43 -6.39 -22.97
CA THR A 140 -1.81 -7.53 -22.13
C THR A 140 -2.18 -7.08 -20.72
N GLU A 141 -3.33 -7.53 -20.23
CA GLU A 141 -3.87 -7.19 -18.92
C GLU A 141 -3.12 -7.89 -17.77
N ILE A 142 -2.81 -7.12 -16.72
CA ILE A 142 -2.30 -7.62 -15.46
C ILE A 142 -3.44 -7.62 -14.44
N VAL A 143 -3.71 -8.82 -13.94
CA VAL A 143 -4.85 -9.11 -13.07
C VAL A 143 -4.34 -9.82 -11.83
N LEU A 144 -4.58 -9.21 -10.67
CA LEU A 144 -4.21 -9.75 -9.37
C LEU A 144 -5.28 -10.70 -8.87
N SER A 145 -4.85 -11.78 -8.21
CA SER A 145 -5.74 -12.66 -7.45
C SER A 145 -6.22 -11.96 -6.17
N VAL A 146 -7.51 -11.66 -6.08
CA VAL A 146 -8.16 -11.06 -4.90
C VAL A 146 -8.02 -11.97 -3.68
N ARG A 147 -8.12 -13.28 -3.90
CA ARG A 147 -7.90 -14.29 -2.85
C ARG A 147 -6.52 -14.12 -2.22
N ASP A 148 -5.48 -13.98 -3.04
CA ASP A 148 -4.09 -13.95 -2.56
C ASP A 148 -3.79 -12.61 -1.88
N ILE A 149 -4.25 -11.47 -2.41
CA ILE A 149 -4.05 -10.16 -1.77
C ILE A 149 -4.79 -10.04 -0.42
N VAL A 150 -5.98 -10.63 -0.29
CA VAL A 150 -6.72 -10.61 0.99
C VAL A 150 -6.08 -11.59 1.98
N SER A 151 -5.62 -12.75 1.51
CA SER A 151 -5.07 -13.78 2.39
C SER A 151 -3.61 -13.55 2.79
N GLN A 152 -2.83 -12.81 1.99
CA GLN A 152 -1.38 -12.70 2.17
C GLN A 152 -0.88 -11.26 2.14
N HIS A 153 -1.81 -10.32 2.35
CA HIS A 153 -1.56 -8.89 2.50
C HIS A 153 -0.92 -8.25 1.25
N VAL A 154 -0.98 -6.92 1.20
CA VAL A 154 -0.42 -6.13 0.10
C VAL A 154 0.40 -4.98 0.69
N SER A 155 1.47 -4.61 0.01
CA SER A 155 2.09 -3.31 0.21
C SER A 155 2.02 -2.46 -1.06
N VAL A 156 1.72 -1.18 -0.90
CA VAL A 156 1.81 -0.16 -1.96
C VAL A 156 2.86 0.86 -1.54
N ILE A 157 4.00 0.83 -2.22
CA ILE A 157 5.18 1.62 -1.88
C ILE A 157 5.50 2.59 -3.00
N ALA A 158 5.59 3.88 -2.70
CA ALA A 158 5.72 4.91 -3.73
C ALA A 158 6.28 6.24 -3.20
N SER A 159 7.19 6.89 -3.92
CA SER A 159 7.58 8.27 -3.61
C SER A 159 6.41 9.25 -3.77
N THR A 160 6.50 10.43 -3.13
CA THR A 160 5.48 11.47 -3.22
C THR A 160 5.20 11.83 -4.69
N GLY A 161 3.92 11.84 -5.08
CA GLY A 161 3.49 12.18 -6.43
C GLY A 161 3.59 11.05 -7.47
N ALA A 162 4.11 9.86 -7.13
CA ALA A 162 4.23 8.74 -8.07
C ALA A 162 2.88 8.07 -8.42
N GLY A 163 1.85 8.27 -7.58
CA GLY A 163 0.49 7.73 -7.80
C GLY A 163 -0.01 6.75 -6.73
N LYS A 164 0.59 6.75 -5.54
CA LYS A 164 0.24 5.86 -4.40
C LYS A 164 -1.27 5.70 -4.17
N SER A 165 -1.95 6.77 -3.77
CA SER A 165 -3.39 6.76 -3.43
C SER A 165 -4.27 6.51 -4.66
N TYR A 166 -3.78 6.86 -5.85
CA TYR A 166 -4.43 6.53 -7.11
C TYR A 166 -4.44 5.02 -7.36
N THR A 167 -3.30 4.35 -7.17
CA THR A 167 -3.17 2.89 -7.29
C THR A 167 -4.00 2.16 -6.25
N VAL A 168 -4.05 2.66 -5.00
CA VAL A 168 -4.97 2.14 -3.98
C VAL A 168 -6.43 2.31 -4.42
N GLY A 169 -6.78 3.46 -5.00
CA GLY A 169 -8.11 3.68 -5.57
C GLY A 169 -8.48 2.64 -6.65
N VAL A 170 -7.56 2.33 -7.57
CA VAL A 170 -7.74 1.25 -8.56
C VAL A 170 -8.01 -0.10 -7.88
N LEU A 171 -7.22 -0.44 -6.86
CA LEU A 171 -7.40 -1.69 -6.12
C LEU A 171 -8.76 -1.76 -5.42
N VAL A 172 -9.18 -0.67 -4.78
CA VAL A 172 -10.47 -0.58 -4.08
C VAL A 172 -11.65 -0.65 -5.05
N GLU A 173 -11.53 -0.03 -6.22
CA GLU A 173 -12.52 -0.17 -7.30
C GLU A 173 -12.69 -1.65 -7.67
N GLU A 174 -11.59 -2.37 -7.94
CA GLU A 174 -11.66 -3.81 -8.26
C GLU A 174 -12.28 -4.65 -7.13
N LEU A 175 -11.93 -4.36 -5.87
CA LEU A 175 -12.49 -5.06 -4.72
C LEU A 175 -14.01 -4.85 -4.58
N LEU A 176 -14.53 -3.69 -5.00
CA LEU A 176 -15.97 -3.38 -4.96
C LEU A 176 -16.75 -3.75 -6.23
N LYS A 177 -16.11 -4.32 -7.25
CA LYS A 177 -16.81 -4.80 -8.44
C LYS A 177 -17.84 -5.89 -8.07
N PRO A 178 -18.91 -6.07 -8.87
CA PRO A 178 -20.01 -7.00 -8.56
C PRO A 178 -19.57 -8.46 -8.40
N TYR A 179 -18.43 -8.86 -8.95
CA TYR A 179 -17.91 -10.22 -8.85
C TYR A 179 -17.00 -10.44 -7.62
N ASN A 180 -16.70 -9.40 -6.84
CA ASN A 180 -15.85 -9.45 -5.64
C ASN A 180 -16.59 -9.01 -4.37
N MET A 181 -17.34 -7.90 -4.44
CA MET A 181 -18.16 -7.37 -3.34
C MET A 181 -17.45 -7.31 -1.97
N ALA A 182 -16.16 -6.98 -1.93
CA ALA A 182 -15.37 -7.06 -0.71
C ALA A 182 -15.81 -6.01 0.33
N PRO A 183 -15.86 -6.35 1.63
CA PRO A 183 -15.91 -5.36 2.71
C PRO A 183 -14.52 -4.71 2.86
N VAL A 184 -14.45 -3.41 2.59
CA VAL A 184 -13.19 -2.65 2.60
C VAL A 184 -13.27 -1.51 3.62
N LEU A 185 -12.23 -1.33 4.42
CA LEU A 185 -12.04 -0.14 5.25
C LEU A 185 -10.72 0.54 4.88
N ILE A 186 -10.76 1.85 4.63
CA ILE A 186 -9.56 2.69 4.47
C ILE A 186 -9.41 3.53 5.74
N PHE A 187 -8.28 3.39 6.41
CA PHE A 187 -7.88 4.28 7.49
C PHE A 187 -7.10 5.46 6.90
N ASP A 188 -7.73 6.62 6.83
CA ASP A 188 -7.27 7.77 6.03
C ASP A 188 -6.86 8.96 6.93
N PRO A 189 -5.56 9.14 7.21
CA PRO A 189 -5.08 10.24 8.04
C PRO A 189 -5.02 11.60 7.32
N HIS A 190 -5.25 11.64 6.00
CA HIS A 190 -5.07 12.84 5.19
C HIS A 190 -6.33 13.25 4.40
N GLY A 191 -7.39 12.45 4.41
CA GLY A 191 -8.66 12.74 3.74
C GLY A 191 -8.59 12.62 2.21
N GLU A 192 -7.67 11.81 1.67
CA GLU A 192 -7.41 11.73 0.23
C GLU A 192 -8.44 10.88 -0.55
N TYR A 193 -9.29 10.11 0.13
CA TYR A 193 -10.13 9.10 -0.51
C TYR A 193 -11.59 9.51 -0.77
N SER A 194 -11.93 10.77 -0.52
CA SER A 194 -13.31 11.28 -0.65
C SER A 194 -13.97 11.02 -2.01
N THR A 195 -13.21 11.06 -3.11
CA THR A 195 -13.74 10.83 -4.47
C THR A 195 -14.19 9.40 -4.73
N LEU A 196 -13.77 8.42 -3.91
CA LEU A 196 -14.27 7.04 -4.02
C LEU A 196 -15.78 6.93 -3.72
N GLY A 197 -16.40 7.97 -3.16
CA GLY A 197 -17.87 8.07 -3.05
C GLY A 197 -18.59 7.91 -4.39
N GLU A 198 -17.94 8.26 -5.51
CA GLU A 198 -18.49 8.11 -6.86
C GLU A 198 -18.82 6.64 -7.23
N ILE A 199 -18.18 5.66 -6.59
CA ILE A 199 -18.44 4.21 -6.81
C ILE A 199 -19.93 3.89 -6.70
N GLN A 200 -20.66 4.50 -5.76
CA GLN A 200 -22.08 4.19 -5.51
C GLN A 200 -23.00 4.52 -6.70
N ASN A 201 -22.57 5.43 -7.57
CA ASN A 201 -23.37 5.96 -8.67
C ASN A 201 -22.80 5.58 -10.04
N ASN A 202 -21.67 4.88 -10.08
CA ASN A 202 -21.04 4.48 -11.33
C ASN A 202 -21.58 3.12 -11.81
N GLN A 203 -22.07 3.08 -13.06
CA GLN A 203 -22.71 1.90 -13.67
C GLN A 203 -21.77 0.68 -13.74
N GLU A 204 -20.46 0.92 -13.80
CA GLU A 204 -19.43 -0.13 -13.76
C GLU A 204 -19.48 -1.01 -12.51
N PHE A 205 -20.15 -0.57 -11.44
CA PHE A 205 -20.24 -1.27 -10.17
C PHE A 205 -21.66 -1.73 -9.84
N ILE A 206 -22.65 -1.44 -10.68
CA ILE A 206 -24.07 -1.68 -10.38
C ILE A 206 -24.58 -2.81 -11.26
N THR A 207 -25.28 -3.76 -10.65
CA THR A 207 -26.09 -4.76 -11.35
C THR A 207 -27.50 -4.74 -10.76
N PRO A 208 -28.49 -5.42 -11.38
CA PRO A 208 -29.83 -5.51 -10.80
C PRO A 208 -29.87 -6.10 -9.37
N SER A 209 -28.88 -6.92 -8.99
CA SER A 209 -28.79 -7.57 -7.69
C SER A 209 -27.75 -6.97 -6.74
N TYR A 210 -26.95 -6.00 -7.19
CA TYR A 210 -25.84 -5.47 -6.41
C TYR A 210 -25.65 -3.96 -6.62
N ARG A 211 -25.51 -3.24 -5.50
CA ARG A 211 -25.11 -1.84 -5.48
C ARG A 211 -24.10 -1.61 -4.36
N PRO A 212 -22.89 -1.11 -4.65
CA PRO A 212 -21.90 -0.86 -3.62
C PRO A 212 -22.34 0.27 -2.69
N LYS A 213 -21.87 0.21 -1.44
CA LYS A 213 -22.08 1.26 -0.45
C LYS A 213 -20.76 1.94 -0.14
N VAL A 214 -20.75 3.26 -0.06
CA VAL A 214 -19.59 4.02 0.40
C VAL A 214 -20.02 4.82 1.63
N LYS A 215 -19.26 4.67 2.71
CA LYS A 215 -19.52 5.35 3.97
C LYS A 215 -18.26 6.11 4.39
N THR A 216 -18.39 7.41 4.60
CA THR A 216 -17.31 8.21 5.21
C THR A 216 -17.61 8.43 6.68
N VAL A 217 -16.69 8.05 7.54
CA VAL A 217 -16.74 8.29 8.98
C VAL A 217 -15.83 9.48 9.27
N LYS A 218 -16.42 10.56 9.77
CA LYS A 218 -15.69 11.79 10.12
C LYS A 218 -15.14 11.74 11.55
N PRO A 219 -14.06 12.49 11.86
CA PRO A 219 -13.41 12.48 13.17
C PRO A 219 -14.36 12.58 14.37
N GLU A 220 -15.36 13.47 14.31
CA GLU A 220 -16.33 13.72 15.38
C GLU A 220 -17.26 12.54 15.69
N HIS A 221 -17.42 11.62 14.74
CA HIS A 221 -18.24 10.41 14.86
C HIS A 221 -17.43 9.19 15.32
N ILE A 222 -16.11 9.32 15.46
CA ILE A 222 -15.25 8.23 15.94
C ILE A 222 -15.34 8.21 17.46
N LYS A 223 -15.82 7.08 18.00
CA LYS A 223 -15.94 6.86 19.44
C LYS A 223 -15.20 5.58 19.84
N ILE A 224 -14.41 5.67 20.90
CA ILE A 224 -13.71 4.55 21.52
C ILE A 224 -14.31 4.31 22.90
N ARG A 225 -14.86 3.12 23.11
CA ARG A 225 -15.36 2.74 24.43
C ARG A 225 -14.20 2.56 25.39
N ILE A 226 -14.35 3.12 26.59
CA ILE A 226 -13.35 3.08 27.65
C ILE A 226 -12.97 1.65 28.05
N SER A 227 -13.93 0.73 28.06
CA SER A 227 -13.68 -0.69 28.33
C SER A 227 -12.93 -1.44 27.21
N ASP A 228 -12.82 -0.87 26.01
CA ASP A 228 -12.09 -1.48 24.89
C ASP A 228 -10.59 -1.14 24.91
N LEU A 229 -10.19 -0.19 25.76
CA LEU A 229 -8.80 0.21 25.96
C LEU A 229 -8.06 -0.77 26.86
N LEU A 230 -6.82 -1.06 26.50
CA LEU A 230 -5.87 -1.76 27.36
C LEU A 230 -5.22 -0.78 28.34
N VAL A 231 -4.68 -1.30 29.44
CA VAL A 231 -3.95 -0.47 30.41
C VAL A 231 -2.79 0.29 29.78
N SER A 232 -2.12 -0.32 28.80
CA SER A 232 -1.04 0.31 28.03
C SER A 232 -1.54 1.48 27.18
N ASP A 233 -2.78 1.42 26.68
CA ASP A 233 -3.36 2.50 25.90
C ASP A 233 -3.64 3.71 26.79
N PHE A 234 -4.25 3.49 27.97
CA PHE A 234 -4.43 4.54 28.96
C PHE A 234 -3.11 5.19 29.35
N ILE A 235 -2.10 4.38 29.68
CA ILE A 235 -0.76 4.89 30.02
C ILE A 235 -0.22 5.74 28.87
N SER A 236 -0.38 5.31 27.61
CA SER A 236 0.14 6.07 26.47
C SER A 236 -0.51 7.44 26.26
N ILE A 237 -1.79 7.59 26.64
CA ILE A 237 -2.51 8.87 26.52
C ILE A 237 -2.19 9.77 27.71
N MET A 238 -2.00 9.19 28.89
CA MET A 238 -1.77 9.93 30.13
C MET A 238 -0.30 10.35 30.31
N ASP A 239 0.64 9.57 29.77
CA ASP A 239 2.08 9.79 29.95
C ASP A 239 2.60 10.82 28.93
N ASP A 240 2.74 12.06 29.39
CA ASP A 240 3.41 13.16 28.69
C ASP A 240 4.94 13.15 28.89
N GLY A 241 5.50 11.99 29.25
CA GLY A 241 6.93 11.80 29.54
C GLY A 241 7.28 12.04 31.01
N THR A 242 6.31 12.40 31.85
CA THR A 242 6.53 12.74 33.26
C THR A 242 5.89 11.74 34.23
N MET A 243 5.21 10.70 33.72
CA MET A 243 4.50 9.76 34.59
C MET A 243 5.46 8.73 35.21
N SER A 244 5.63 8.82 36.54
CA SER A 244 6.56 7.96 37.28
C SER A 244 6.15 6.47 37.30
N ASP A 245 7.09 5.58 37.57
CA ASP A 245 6.80 4.14 37.70
C ASP A 245 5.80 3.82 38.81
N LYS A 246 5.82 4.60 39.90
CA LYS A 246 4.83 4.52 40.98
C LYS A 246 3.43 4.86 40.45
N MET A 247 3.29 5.92 39.66
CA MET A 247 2.01 6.28 39.03
C MET A 247 1.52 5.18 38.08
N LYS A 248 2.41 4.67 37.21
CA LYS A 248 2.12 3.57 36.27
C LYS A 248 1.66 2.31 37.01
N THR A 249 2.31 1.98 38.12
CA THR A 249 1.97 0.80 38.92
C THR A 249 0.62 0.95 39.60
N LEU A 250 0.36 2.07 40.28
CA LEU A 250 -0.94 2.31 40.93
C LEU A 250 -2.09 2.31 39.92
N PHE A 251 -1.91 2.96 38.77
CA PHE A 251 -2.94 2.95 37.73
C PHE A 251 -3.19 1.54 37.18
N ARG A 252 -2.13 0.74 36.98
CA ARG A 252 -2.28 -0.67 36.58
C ARG A 252 -3.08 -1.45 37.62
N SER A 253 -2.78 -1.28 38.91
CA SER A 253 -3.52 -1.93 39.99
C SER A 253 -5.00 -1.55 39.97
N ALA A 254 -5.34 -0.26 39.86
CA ALA A 254 -6.73 0.19 39.78
C ALA A 254 -7.46 -0.42 38.57
N TYR A 255 -6.84 -0.38 37.38
CA TYR A 255 -7.41 -0.96 36.16
C TYR A 255 -7.62 -2.47 36.28
N HIS A 256 -6.66 -3.21 36.84
CA HIS A 256 -6.77 -4.66 37.02
C HIS A 256 -7.80 -5.05 38.09
N ASN A 257 -7.88 -4.31 39.20
CA ASN A 257 -8.92 -4.49 40.22
C ASN A 257 -10.31 -4.35 39.60
N LEU A 258 -10.54 -3.27 38.84
CA LEU A 258 -11.81 -3.06 38.16
C LEU A 258 -12.14 -4.17 37.17
N LYS A 259 -11.17 -4.58 36.35
CA LYS A 259 -11.37 -5.60 35.31
C LYS A 259 -11.62 -6.99 35.87
N ASN A 260 -11.08 -7.30 37.06
CA ASN A 260 -11.32 -8.55 37.76
C ASN A 260 -12.66 -8.55 38.52
N ASN A 261 -13.08 -7.40 39.05
CA ASN A 261 -14.31 -7.25 39.85
C ASN A 261 -15.56 -7.00 39.00
N SER A 262 -15.44 -6.40 37.82
CA SER A 262 -16.56 -6.03 36.97
C SER A 262 -16.86 -7.05 35.87
N LYS A 263 -18.12 -7.08 35.41
CA LYS A 263 -18.47 -7.68 34.12
C LYS A 263 -17.67 -6.95 33.04
N LYS A 264 -17.36 -7.59 31.89
CA LYS A 264 -16.44 -7.11 30.83
C LYS A 264 -16.54 -5.62 30.37
N LYS A 265 -17.56 -4.86 30.78
CA LYS A 265 -17.79 -3.45 30.45
C LYS A 265 -17.75 -2.61 31.73
N PHE A 266 -17.02 -1.50 31.68
CA PHE A 266 -16.94 -0.50 32.76
C PHE A 266 -16.89 0.91 32.17
N THR A 267 -17.22 1.89 32.99
CA THR A 267 -17.28 3.32 32.65
C THR A 267 -16.06 4.08 33.18
N ARG A 268 -15.85 5.31 32.71
CA ARG A 268 -14.82 6.20 33.26
C ARG A 268 -14.99 6.45 34.75
N ASN A 269 -16.24 6.63 35.19
CA ASN A 269 -16.49 6.97 36.59
C ASN A 269 -16.15 5.79 37.50
N GLU A 270 -16.42 4.56 37.09
CA GLU A 270 -16.01 3.37 37.85
C GLU A 270 -14.48 3.24 37.93
N LEU A 271 -13.77 3.47 36.82
CA LEU A 271 -12.30 3.47 36.83
C LEU A 271 -11.73 4.62 37.68
N LYS A 272 -12.37 5.79 37.64
CA LYS A 272 -12.03 6.93 38.49
C LYS A 272 -12.17 6.57 39.98
N THR A 273 -13.28 5.95 40.38
CA THR A 273 -13.52 5.51 41.75
C THR A 273 -12.47 4.49 42.20
N GLU A 274 -12.09 3.55 41.34
CA GLU A 274 -11.05 2.55 41.65
C GLU A 274 -9.65 3.18 41.80
N ILE A 275 -9.34 4.22 41.03
CA ILE A 275 -8.10 4.99 41.23
C ILE A 275 -8.14 5.72 42.57
N GLU A 276 -9.26 6.38 42.91
CA GLU A 276 -9.43 7.08 44.18
C GLU A 276 -9.41 6.13 45.39
N ALA A 277 -9.93 4.91 45.25
CA ALA A 277 -9.94 3.90 46.30
C ALA A 277 -8.55 3.42 46.74
N LEU A 278 -7.53 3.60 45.89
CA LEU A 278 -6.13 3.32 46.24
C LEU A 278 -5.47 4.44 47.04
N ARG A 279 -6.17 5.56 47.33
CA ARG A 279 -5.62 6.68 48.08
C ARG A 279 -5.32 6.29 49.53
N ASP A 280 -4.08 6.56 49.95
CA ASP A 280 -3.61 6.48 51.32
C ASP A 280 -2.71 7.69 51.66
N SER A 281 -2.30 7.81 52.93
CA SER A 281 -1.47 8.91 53.41
C SER A 281 -0.06 8.98 52.77
N SER A 282 0.39 7.90 52.11
CA SER A 282 1.71 7.78 51.48
C SER A 282 1.72 8.03 49.97
N ASN A 283 0.54 8.13 49.34
CA ASN A 283 0.41 8.19 47.88
C ASN A 283 -0.54 9.29 47.38
N GLU A 284 -1.03 10.17 48.25
CA GLU A 284 -2.01 11.21 47.94
C GLU A 284 -1.67 12.05 46.70
N SER A 285 -0.49 12.67 46.69
CA SER A 285 -0.02 13.48 45.55
C SER A 285 0.17 12.67 44.26
N THR A 286 0.44 11.36 44.40
CA THR A 286 0.57 10.45 43.25
C THR A 286 -0.79 10.16 42.65
N ILE A 287 -1.82 9.90 43.47
CA ILE A 287 -3.20 9.72 43.03
C ILE A 287 -3.72 11.00 42.36
N GLU A 288 -3.48 12.17 42.96
CA GLU A 288 -3.87 13.45 42.33
C GLU A 288 -3.21 13.65 40.96
N GLY A 289 -1.93 13.30 40.83
CA GLY A 289 -1.22 13.33 39.56
C GLY A 289 -1.80 12.39 38.51
N ILE A 290 -2.27 11.20 38.91
CA ILE A 290 -2.98 10.26 38.01
C ILE A 290 -4.33 10.86 37.62
N MET A 291 -5.09 11.38 38.57
CA MET A 291 -6.44 11.92 38.36
C MET A 291 -6.43 13.13 37.41
N TRP A 292 -5.45 14.02 37.56
CA TRP A 292 -5.26 15.14 36.64
C TRP A 292 -4.99 14.65 35.20
N ARG A 293 -4.14 13.63 35.03
CA ARG A 293 -3.86 13.01 33.71
C ARG A 293 -5.06 12.27 33.16
N PHE A 294 -5.79 11.56 34.00
CA PHE A 294 -7.03 10.87 33.64
C PHE A 294 -8.10 11.88 33.18
N GLY A 295 -8.08 13.10 33.72
CA GLY A 295 -8.87 14.24 33.25
C GLY A 295 -8.65 14.60 31.77
N LYS A 296 -7.52 14.24 31.16
CA LYS A 296 -7.28 14.42 29.72
C LYS A 296 -8.13 13.46 28.85
N LEU A 297 -8.67 12.39 29.42
CA LEU A 297 -9.51 11.40 28.72
C LEU A 297 -10.97 11.84 28.53
N TYR A 298 -11.32 13.06 28.94
CA TYR A 298 -12.62 13.67 28.65
C TYR A 298 -12.69 14.21 27.21
N GLY A 299 -11.66 13.98 26.39
CA GLY A 299 -11.68 14.26 24.95
C GLY A 299 -12.87 13.60 24.25
N SER A 300 -13.37 14.26 23.21
CA SER A 300 -14.60 13.88 22.48
C SER A 300 -14.57 12.48 21.86
N ILE A 301 -13.39 11.87 21.72
CA ILE A 301 -13.22 10.55 21.11
C ILE A 301 -13.54 9.40 22.06
N PHE A 302 -13.40 9.58 23.37
CA PHE A 302 -13.71 8.54 24.33
C PHE A 302 -15.21 8.53 24.62
N ASP A 303 -15.77 7.34 24.85
CA ASP A 303 -17.18 7.14 25.25
C ASP A 303 -17.30 6.01 26.28
N ASP A 304 -18.31 6.04 27.14
CA ASP A 304 -18.55 4.97 28.12
C ASP A 304 -19.31 3.77 27.50
N PHE A 305 -20.09 4.02 26.46
CA PHE A 305 -21.02 3.06 25.89
C PHE A 305 -20.82 2.86 24.39
N GLN A 306 -20.47 3.91 23.64
CA GLN A 306 -20.28 3.85 22.20
C GLN A 306 -18.86 3.40 21.83
N THR A 307 -18.76 2.65 20.75
CA THR A 307 -17.48 2.18 20.20
C THR A 307 -17.59 2.08 18.68
N ILE A 308 -16.48 1.75 18.02
CA ILE A 308 -16.41 1.50 16.57
C ILE A 308 -17.36 0.34 16.20
N PRO A 309 -18.47 0.57 15.48
CA PRO A 309 -19.44 -0.48 15.18
C PRO A 309 -18.95 -1.33 13.99
N LEU A 310 -18.20 -2.40 14.25
CA LEU A 310 -17.58 -3.23 13.21
C LEU A 310 -18.58 -3.75 12.17
N ALA A 311 -19.73 -4.26 12.61
CA ALA A 311 -20.79 -4.76 11.72
C ALA A 311 -21.42 -3.67 10.84
N ASP A 312 -21.26 -2.40 11.22
CA ASP A 312 -21.69 -1.27 10.40
C ASP A 312 -20.59 -0.75 9.47
N TYR A 313 -19.33 -0.91 9.87
CA TYR A 313 -18.16 -0.48 9.10
C TYR A 313 -17.73 -1.51 8.06
N PHE A 314 -18.00 -2.79 8.31
CA PHE A 314 -17.76 -3.87 7.37
C PHE A 314 -19.10 -4.46 6.97
N LYS A 315 -19.45 -4.32 5.69
CA LYS A 315 -20.57 -5.00 5.04
C LYS A 315 -20.10 -5.46 3.66
N VAL A 316 -20.62 -6.58 3.18
CA VAL A 316 -20.36 -7.06 1.82
C VAL A 316 -20.73 -5.97 0.82
N GLY A 317 -19.80 -5.64 -0.08
CA GLY A 317 -19.95 -4.56 -1.05
C GLY A 317 -19.84 -3.15 -0.50
N GLN A 318 -19.33 -2.98 0.73
CA GLN A 318 -19.18 -1.66 1.35
C GLN A 318 -17.71 -1.25 1.45
N LEU A 319 -17.44 -0.01 1.02
CA LEU A 319 -16.24 0.74 1.37
C LEU A 319 -16.55 1.68 2.53
N THR A 320 -15.80 1.58 3.61
CA THR A 320 -15.79 2.54 4.71
C THR A 320 -14.50 3.33 4.70
N ILE A 321 -14.59 4.64 4.55
CA ILE A 321 -13.46 5.56 4.64
C ILE A 321 -13.50 6.17 6.03
N MET A 322 -12.56 5.77 6.89
CA MET A 322 -12.37 6.34 8.22
C MET A 322 -11.42 7.52 8.11
N ASP A 323 -12.00 8.72 8.01
CA ASP A 323 -11.27 9.97 7.95
C ASP A 323 -10.86 10.36 9.37
N VAL A 324 -9.55 10.30 9.64
CA VAL A 324 -8.94 10.75 10.90
C VAL A 324 -8.09 12.00 10.70
N SER A 325 -8.26 12.69 9.57
CA SER A 325 -7.56 13.94 9.32
C SER A 325 -7.87 14.98 10.41
N GLY A 326 -6.86 15.74 10.80
CA GLY A 326 -6.96 16.72 11.91
C GLY A 326 -6.91 16.12 13.32
N ILE A 327 -6.91 14.79 13.48
CA ILE A 327 -6.61 14.13 14.76
C ILE A 327 -5.09 14.02 14.93
N GLU A 328 -4.57 14.27 16.14
CA GLU A 328 -3.15 14.09 16.47
C GLU A 328 -2.69 12.63 16.28
N ASP A 329 -1.46 12.44 15.79
CA ASP A 329 -0.80 11.15 15.53
C ASP A 329 -1.00 10.11 16.63
N THR A 330 -0.82 10.50 17.90
CA THR A 330 -0.97 9.60 19.05
C THR A 330 -2.39 9.00 19.11
N TYR A 331 -3.41 9.83 18.89
CA TYR A 331 -4.80 9.39 18.85
C TYR A 331 -5.11 8.63 17.56
N GLN A 332 -4.55 9.00 16.41
CA GLN A 332 -4.70 8.21 15.17
C GLN A 332 -4.18 6.77 15.38
N GLN A 333 -2.99 6.60 15.95
CA GLN A 333 -2.41 5.28 16.26
C GLN A 333 -3.28 4.51 17.26
N LEU A 334 -3.85 5.19 18.26
CA LEU A 334 -4.76 4.59 19.22
C LEU A 334 -6.04 4.07 18.55
N ILE A 335 -6.70 4.89 17.72
CA ILE A 335 -7.92 4.50 16.98
C ILE A 335 -7.61 3.28 16.12
N ALA A 336 -6.52 3.32 15.35
CA ALA A 336 -6.10 2.20 14.52
C ALA A 336 -5.86 0.94 15.37
N SER A 337 -5.16 1.06 16.50
CA SER A 337 -4.87 -0.06 17.39
C SER A 337 -6.14 -0.69 17.97
N VAL A 338 -7.08 0.12 18.48
CA VAL A 338 -8.36 -0.36 19.00
C VAL A 338 -9.19 -1.02 17.90
N MET A 339 -9.29 -0.38 16.73
CA MET A 339 -10.04 -0.90 15.58
C MET A 339 -9.49 -2.26 15.14
N LEU A 340 -8.18 -2.35 14.92
CA LEU A 340 -7.51 -3.57 14.47
C LEU A 340 -7.62 -4.70 15.51
N ARG A 341 -7.45 -4.42 16.81
CA ARG A 341 -7.61 -5.44 17.86
C ARG A 341 -9.02 -5.98 17.92
N ARG A 342 -10.02 -5.10 17.82
CA ARG A 342 -11.42 -5.50 17.83
C ARG A 342 -11.79 -6.28 16.58
N LEU A 343 -11.30 -5.85 15.41
CA LEU A 343 -11.51 -6.56 14.15
C LEU A 343 -10.90 -7.96 14.21
N PHE A 344 -9.68 -8.08 14.73
CA PHE A 344 -9.01 -9.37 14.84
C PHE A 344 -9.73 -10.30 15.82
N ASP A 345 -10.13 -9.84 17.02
CA ASP A 345 -10.95 -10.64 17.95
C ASP A 345 -12.27 -11.06 17.31
N ALA A 346 -12.94 -10.17 16.58
CA ALA A 346 -14.20 -10.46 15.91
C ALA A 346 -14.06 -11.59 14.86
N ARG A 347 -13.04 -11.49 13.99
CA ARG A 347 -12.79 -12.50 12.95
C ARG A 347 -12.28 -13.82 13.52
N GLU A 348 -11.28 -13.78 14.40
CA GLU A 348 -10.79 -14.98 15.09
C GLU A 348 -11.91 -15.67 15.88
N GLY A 349 -12.69 -14.89 16.63
CA GLY A 349 -13.80 -15.42 17.42
C GLY A 349 -14.93 -15.97 16.57
N THR A 350 -15.20 -15.39 15.40
CA THR A 350 -16.21 -15.92 14.46
C THR A 350 -15.75 -17.23 13.83
N GLU A 351 -14.52 -17.30 13.32
CA GLU A 351 -13.97 -18.52 12.71
C GLU A 351 -13.81 -19.66 13.72
N ASN A 352 -13.45 -19.35 14.96
CA ASN A 352 -13.34 -20.32 16.04
C ASN A 352 -14.68 -20.62 16.74
N ASN A 353 -15.82 -20.18 16.18
CA ASN A 353 -17.17 -20.36 16.74
C ASN A 353 -17.37 -19.80 18.16
N ARG A 354 -16.52 -18.88 18.62
CA ARG A 354 -16.71 -18.12 19.87
C ARG A 354 -17.83 -17.07 19.75
N TYR A 355 -18.03 -16.54 18.55
CA TYR A 355 -19.05 -15.54 18.25
C TYR A 355 -19.98 -16.03 17.14
N ASN A 356 -21.26 -15.70 17.28
CA ASN A 356 -22.34 -16.02 16.33
C ASN A 356 -23.25 -14.79 16.19
N GLU A 357 -24.32 -14.88 15.42
CA GLU A 357 -25.24 -13.77 15.12
C GLU A 357 -25.79 -13.03 16.37
N SER A 358 -25.87 -13.67 17.53
CA SER A 358 -26.29 -13.01 18.78
C SER A 358 -25.26 -11.98 19.30
N HIS A 359 -24.01 -12.06 18.85
CA HIS A 359 -22.91 -11.18 19.23
C HIS A 359 -22.74 -10.04 18.20
N VAL A 360 -23.76 -9.20 18.03
CA VAL A 360 -23.82 -8.17 16.98
C VAL A 360 -22.55 -7.31 16.87
N ASP A 361 -21.93 -6.95 17.99
CA ASP A 361 -20.71 -6.11 18.04
C ASP A 361 -19.38 -6.85 17.74
N LYS A 362 -19.42 -8.17 17.63
CA LYS A 362 -18.23 -9.05 17.55
C LYS A 362 -18.31 -10.13 16.48
N PHE A 363 -19.48 -10.37 15.91
CA PHE A 363 -19.66 -11.37 14.87
C PHE A 363 -19.42 -10.75 13.50
N LEU A 364 -18.47 -11.33 12.76
CA LEU A 364 -18.12 -10.87 11.42
C LEU A 364 -17.89 -12.11 10.54
N PRO A 365 -18.90 -12.58 9.79
CA PRO A 365 -18.89 -13.90 9.15
C PRO A 365 -18.18 -13.96 7.79
N TYR A 366 -17.49 -12.90 7.39
CA TYR A 366 -16.83 -12.80 6.09
C TYR A 366 -15.44 -12.19 6.21
N PRO A 367 -14.53 -12.51 5.27
CA PRO A 367 -13.23 -11.85 5.18
C PRO A 367 -13.39 -10.35 4.96
N VAL A 368 -12.42 -9.59 5.44
CA VAL A 368 -12.38 -8.14 5.25
C VAL A 368 -11.01 -7.68 4.77
N PHE A 369 -10.98 -6.48 4.18
CA PHE A 369 -9.75 -5.85 3.72
C PHE A 369 -9.58 -4.47 4.34
N VAL A 370 -8.43 -4.22 4.97
CA VAL A 370 -8.12 -2.95 5.62
C VAL A 370 -6.93 -2.29 4.94
N VAL A 371 -7.10 -1.05 4.48
CA VAL A 371 -6.03 -0.21 3.96
C VAL A 371 -5.54 0.70 5.08
N ILE A 372 -4.25 0.67 5.36
CA ILE A 372 -3.58 1.56 6.32
C ILE A 372 -2.70 2.53 5.53
N GLU A 373 -3.19 3.76 5.37
CA GLU A 373 -2.40 4.84 4.79
C GLU A 373 -1.30 5.34 5.72
N GLU A 374 -0.22 5.84 5.13
CA GLU A 374 1.00 6.23 5.83
C GLU A 374 1.44 5.19 6.88
N ALA A 375 1.47 3.91 6.48
CA ALA A 375 1.71 2.76 7.35
C ALA A 375 2.96 2.88 8.25
N HIS A 376 3.98 3.62 7.82
CA HIS A 376 5.17 3.89 8.63
C HIS A 376 4.89 4.68 9.93
N ARG A 377 3.75 5.38 10.04
CA ARG A 377 3.29 6.01 11.30
C ARG A 377 2.68 5.00 12.26
N PHE A 378 2.18 3.87 11.76
CA PHE A 378 1.46 2.85 12.53
C PHE A 378 2.33 1.64 12.88
N ALA A 379 3.33 1.35 12.05
CA ALA A 379 4.36 0.34 12.30
C ALA A 379 5.74 0.89 11.92
N PRO A 380 6.28 1.85 12.67
CA PRO A 380 7.57 2.44 12.35
C PRO A 380 8.71 1.43 12.57
N HIS A 381 9.80 1.62 11.82
CA HIS A 381 11.04 0.87 11.98
C HIS A 381 11.61 1.07 13.39
N SER A 382 11.74 2.33 13.82
CA SER A 382 12.21 2.73 15.15
C SER A 382 11.10 3.39 15.96
N GLY A 383 11.12 3.16 17.28
CA GLY A 383 10.09 3.66 18.20
C GLY A 383 8.91 2.70 18.40
N GLU A 384 8.07 3.01 19.37
CA GLU A 384 6.91 2.21 19.73
C GLU A 384 5.61 2.89 19.29
N ALA A 385 5.17 2.66 18.05
CA ALA A 385 3.77 2.93 17.72
C ALA A 385 2.88 1.85 18.36
N LYS A 386 1.81 2.26 19.02
CA LYS A 386 0.94 1.31 19.77
C LYS A 386 0.14 0.38 18.87
N SER A 387 -0.09 0.78 17.62
CA SER A 387 -0.66 -0.07 16.58
C SER A 387 0.29 -1.14 16.05
N LYS A 388 1.62 -0.99 16.23
CA LYS A 388 2.63 -1.89 15.65
C LYS A 388 2.43 -3.34 16.08
N GLY A 389 2.19 -3.58 17.37
CA GLY A 389 2.03 -4.92 17.92
C GLY A 389 0.87 -5.67 17.29
N ILE A 390 -0.33 -5.08 17.29
CA ILE A 390 -1.51 -5.71 16.69
C ILE A 390 -1.38 -5.83 15.16
N LEU A 391 -0.77 -4.85 14.50
CA LEU A 391 -0.56 -4.92 13.05
C LEU A 391 0.35 -6.10 12.69
N LYS A 392 1.44 -6.32 13.43
CA LYS A 392 2.30 -7.50 13.25
C LYS A 392 1.53 -8.81 13.46
N THR A 393 0.71 -8.90 14.51
CA THR A 393 -0.14 -10.08 14.74
C THR A 393 -1.10 -10.33 13.58
N ILE A 394 -1.74 -9.29 13.05
CA ILE A 394 -2.64 -9.42 11.89
C ILE A 394 -1.87 -9.84 10.64
N LEU A 395 -0.68 -9.27 10.40
CA LEU A 395 0.14 -9.61 9.23
C LEU A 395 0.69 -11.05 9.31
N SER A 396 0.90 -11.60 10.51
CA SER A 396 1.38 -12.98 10.68
C SER A 396 0.25 -14.02 10.74
N GLU A 397 -0.90 -13.67 11.32
CA GLU A 397 -1.98 -14.63 11.63
C GLU A 397 -3.31 -14.32 10.93
N GLY A 398 -3.51 -13.09 10.47
CA GLY A 398 -4.76 -12.60 9.86
C GLY A 398 -5.20 -13.42 8.65
N ARG A 399 -4.26 -14.03 7.92
CA ARG A 399 -4.52 -15.01 6.85
C ARG A 399 -5.51 -16.09 7.27
N LYS A 400 -5.33 -16.67 8.47
CA LYS A 400 -6.16 -17.78 8.99
C LYS A 400 -7.58 -17.34 9.25
N PHE A 401 -7.77 -16.05 9.54
CA PHE A 401 -9.04 -15.47 9.95
C PHE A 401 -9.64 -14.54 8.88
N GLY A 402 -9.10 -14.53 7.66
CA GLY A 402 -9.61 -13.68 6.57
C GLY A 402 -9.53 -12.17 6.85
N VAL A 403 -8.47 -11.71 7.53
CA VAL A 403 -8.18 -10.28 7.70
C VAL A 403 -7.04 -9.89 6.76
N GLY A 404 -7.38 -9.33 5.61
CA GLY A 404 -6.42 -8.78 4.66
C GLY A 404 -6.03 -7.35 5.02
N VAL A 405 -4.76 -7.01 4.78
CA VAL A 405 -4.23 -5.67 5.07
C VAL A 405 -3.45 -5.17 3.86
N CYS A 406 -3.68 -3.91 3.49
CA CYS A 406 -2.85 -3.17 2.55
C CYS A 406 -2.06 -2.10 3.31
N LEU A 407 -0.75 -2.24 3.38
CA LEU A 407 0.14 -1.22 3.93
C LEU A 407 0.53 -0.24 2.84
N VAL A 408 0.23 1.04 3.04
CA VAL A 408 0.51 2.07 2.05
C VAL A 408 1.51 3.05 2.63
N SER A 409 2.69 3.19 2.02
CA SER A 409 3.75 4.05 2.56
C SER A 409 4.60 4.68 1.47
N GLN A 410 5.06 5.90 1.76
CA GLN A 410 6.02 6.62 0.92
C GLN A 410 7.47 6.49 1.37
N ARG A 411 7.70 5.89 2.54
CA ARG A 411 9.02 5.71 3.17
C ARG A 411 9.15 4.27 3.65
N PRO A 412 9.50 3.31 2.78
CA PRO A 412 9.67 1.91 3.17
C PRO A 412 10.77 1.74 4.21
N SER A 413 11.86 2.52 4.18
CA SER A 413 12.92 2.49 5.21
C SER A 413 12.44 2.87 6.61
N LYS A 414 11.35 3.64 6.72
CA LYS A 414 10.74 4.00 8.02
C LYS A 414 9.67 3.03 8.48
N LEU A 415 9.30 2.05 7.66
CA LEU A 415 8.35 0.99 8.02
C LEU A 415 9.12 -0.19 8.63
N ASP A 416 8.51 -0.84 9.61
CA ASP A 416 9.02 -2.07 10.21
C ASP A 416 9.26 -3.15 9.13
N ALA A 417 10.48 -3.69 9.08
CA ALA A 417 10.92 -4.61 8.04
C ALA A 417 10.12 -5.91 8.05
N ASP A 418 9.81 -6.43 9.24
CA ASP A 418 8.98 -7.63 9.39
C ASP A 418 7.56 -7.38 8.88
N SER A 419 6.98 -6.22 9.19
CA SER A 419 5.64 -5.86 8.71
C SER A 419 5.59 -5.77 7.18
N LEU A 420 6.64 -5.22 6.55
CA LEU A 420 6.73 -5.16 5.09
C LEU A 420 6.97 -6.54 4.46
N SER A 421 7.80 -7.40 5.06
CA SER A 421 8.10 -8.74 4.53
C SER A 421 6.94 -9.72 4.62
N GLN A 422 5.98 -9.50 5.54
CA GLN A 422 4.72 -10.24 5.58
C GLN A 422 3.73 -9.83 4.47
N CYS A 423 3.97 -8.71 3.78
CA CYS A 423 3.17 -8.31 2.62
C CYS A 423 3.65 -9.06 1.38
N MET A 424 3.07 -10.23 1.12
CA MET A 424 3.53 -11.15 0.08
C MET A 424 3.19 -10.70 -1.34
N THR A 425 2.33 -9.70 -1.50
CA THR A 425 2.16 -8.97 -2.77
C THR A 425 2.65 -7.54 -2.59
N GLN A 426 3.48 -7.07 -3.52
CA GLN A 426 4.02 -5.72 -3.48
C GLN A 426 3.72 -4.99 -4.79
N ILE A 427 3.24 -3.76 -4.68
CA ILE A 427 3.06 -2.82 -5.77
C ILE A 427 4.00 -1.64 -5.51
N THR A 428 5.15 -1.66 -6.17
CA THR A 428 6.22 -0.69 -5.95
C THR A 428 6.28 0.27 -7.12
N MET A 429 6.00 1.54 -6.86
CA MET A 429 6.07 2.63 -7.84
C MET A 429 7.45 3.30 -7.78
N ARG A 430 7.62 4.44 -8.46
CA ARG A 430 8.90 5.17 -8.46
C ARG A 430 9.44 5.40 -7.05
N ILE A 431 10.68 4.97 -6.81
CA ILE A 431 11.46 5.21 -5.58
C ILE A 431 12.86 5.67 -5.96
N ILE A 432 13.22 6.89 -5.54
CA ILE A 432 14.50 7.52 -5.89
C ILE A 432 15.55 7.28 -4.81
N ASN A 433 15.16 7.20 -3.54
CA ASN A 433 16.08 7.08 -2.42
C ASN A 433 16.74 5.68 -2.39
N PRO A 434 18.08 5.56 -2.40
CA PRO A 434 18.78 4.27 -2.40
C PRO A 434 18.51 3.40 -1.16
N THR A 435 18.39 4.01 0.03
CA THR A 435 18.07 3.30 1.27
C THR A 435 16.67 2.67 1.19
N ASP A 436 15.71 3.39 0.61
CA ASP A 436 14.36 2.86 0.38
C ASP A 436 14.37 1.71 -0.64
N GLN A 437 15.17 1.82 -1.72
CA GLN A 437 15.34 0.73 -2.70
C GLN A 437 15.95 -0.52 -2.08
N GLN A 438 16.99 -0.37 -1.25
CA GLN A 438 17.61 -1.49 -0.54
C GLN A 438 16.63 -2.17 0.41
N GLN A 439 15.82 -1.39 1.14
CA GLN A 439 14.79 -1.96 2.01
C GLN A 439 13.75 -2.77 1.24
N ILE A 440 13.32 -2.27 0.08
CA ILE A 440 12.44 -3.00 -0.83
C ILE A 440 13.13 -4.29 -1.32
N ALA A 441 14.40 -4.22 -1.72
CA ALA A 441 15.18 -5.36 -2.21
C ALA A 441 15.35 -6.50 -1.22
N GLN A 442 15.37 -6.18 0.07
CA GLN A 442 15.43 -7.17 1.14
C GLN A 442 14.08 -7.85 1.39
N SER A 443 12.97 -7.20 1.03
CA SER A 443 11.61 -7.70 1.25
C SER A 443 11.03 -8.50 0.08
N ILE A 444 11.63 -8.41 -1.12
CA ILE A 444 11.15 -9.12 -2.32
C ILE A 444 11.98 -10.38 -2.61
N GLU A 445 11.33 -11.38 -3.19
CA GLU A 445 11.96 -12.56 -3.78
C GLU A 445 13.05 -12.21 -4.81
N SER A 446 14.05 -13.10 -4.93
CA SER A 446 15.25 -12.91 -5.76
C SER A 446 14.92 -12.56 -7.23
N ALA A 447 13.85 -13.14 -7.79
CA ALA A 447 13.41 -12.91 -9.17
C ALA A 447 13.01 -11.45 -9.48
N SER A 448 12.82 -10.60 -8.47
CA SER A 448 12.47 -9.19 -8.65
C SER A 448 13.65 -8.24 -8.56
N ARG A 449 14.84 -8.71 -8.14
CA ARG A 449 16.00 -7.82 -7.86
C ARG A 449 16.46 -7.05 -9.10
N ASP A 450 16.39 -7.66 -10.28
CA ASP A 450 16.74 -6.99 -11.53
C ASP A 450 15.84 -5.77 -11.80
N LEU A 451 14.55 -5.86 -11.45
CA LEU A 451 13.59 -4.77 -11.64
C LEU A 451 13.80 -3.62 -10.65
N ILE A 452 14.52 -3.82 -9.55
CA ILE A 452 14.75 -2.77 -8.55
C ILE A 452 15.59 -1.64 -9.12
N SER A 453 16.52 -1.97 -10.02
CA SER A 453 17.34 -0.99 -10.75
C SER A 453 16.50 -0.02 -11.60
N GLU A 454 15.27 -0.41 -11.98
CA GLU A 454 14.33 0.40 -12.74
C GLU A 454 13.45 1.32 -11.87
N LEU A 455 13.43 1.14 -10.54
CA LEU A 455 12.59 1.96 -9.67
C LEU A 455 12.79 3.48 -9.81
N PRO A 456 14.01 4.01 -10.04
CA PRO A 456 14.22 5.44 -10.28
C PRO A 456 13.64 5.93 -11.62
N SER A 457 13.64 5.09 -12.65
CA SER A 457 13.26 5.44 -14.03
C SER A 457 11.75 5.45 -14.24
N LEU A 458 10.98 4.81 -13.35
CA LEU A 458 9.52 4.71 -13.46
C LEU A 458 8.82 6.07 -13.57
N ALA A 459 7.97 6.21 -14.58
CA ALA A 459 7.09 7.35 -14.74
C ALA A 459 5.89 7.30 -13.76
N LYS A 460 5.20 8.44 -13.61
CA LYS A 460 3.94 8.49 -12.83
C LYS A 460 2.93 7.51 -13.43
N GLY A 461 2.31 6.69 -12.57
CA GLY A 461 1.36 5.65 -13.01
C GLY A 461 2.00 4.36 -13.52
N GLN A 462 3.33 4.21 -13.41
CA GLN A 462 4.01 2.92 -13.59
C GLN A 462 4.33 2.30 -12.22
N ALA A 463 4.28 0.97 -12.17
CA ALA A 463 4.62 0.21 -10.98
C ALA A 463 5.22 -1.15 -11.34
N ILE A 464 6.14 -1.64 -10.53
CA ILE A 464 6.53 -3.04 -10.50
C ILE A 464 5.58 -3.75 -9.56
N ILE A 465 4.91 -4.79 -10.05
CA ILE A 465 4.09 -5.67 -9.23
C ILE A 465 4.83 -6.99 -9.08
N SER A 466 4.90 -7.50 -7.86
CA SER A 466 5.59 -8.75 -7.53
C SER A 466 4.90 -9.51 -6.41
N GLY A 467 5.23 -10.79 -6.30
CA GLY A 467 4.77 -11.66 -5.23
C GLY A 467 3.55 -12.50 -5.59
N VAL A 468 2.88 -13.03 -4.57
CA VAL A 468 1.96 -14.18 -4.68
C VAL A 468 0.69 -13.93 -5.49
N ALA A 469 0.26 -12.69 -5.72
CA ALA A 469 -0.94 -12.42 -6.50
C ALA A 469 -0.77 -12.56 -8.02
N ILE A 470 0.48 -12.71 -8.50
CA ILE A 470 0.85 -12.92 -9.91
C ILE A 470 1.90 -14.04 -10.02
N ASN A 471 2.14 -14.56 -11.23
CA ASN A 471 3.10 -15.65 -11.44
C ASN A 471 4.54 -15.16 -11.55
N THR A 472 4.75 -13.94 -12.06
CA THR A 472 6.10 -13.39 -12.22
C THR A 472 6.11 -11.87 -12.05
N PRO A 473 7.12 -11.30 -11.36
CA PRO A 473 7.27 -9.86 -11.20
C PRO A 473 7.20 -9.13 -12.53
N THR A 474 6.42 -8.05 -12.64
CA THR A 474 6.14 -7.41 -13.92
C THR A 474 6.08 -5.90 -13.79
N LEU A 475 6.63 -5.19 -14.77
CA LEU A 475 6.44 -3.75 -14.92
C LEU A 475 5.08 -3.47 -15.56
N VAL A 476 4.26 -2.67 -14.87
CA VAL A 476 2.85 -2.44 -15.18
C VAL A 476 2.59 -0.95 -15.34
N ARG A 477 1.84 -0.59 -16.37
CA ARG A 477 1.18 0.71 -16.48
C ARG A 477 -0.20 0.62 -15.82
N ILE A 478 -0.36 1.28 -14.69
CA ILE A 478 -1.61 1.29 -13.91
C ILE A 478 -2.74 1.85 -14.77
N ARG A 479 -3.90 1.19 -14.74
CA ARG A 479 -5.07 1.58 -15.53
C ARG A 479 -5.63 2.94 -15.10
N LYS A 480 -6.52 3.48 -15.92
CA LYS A 480 -7.30 4.66 -15.53
C LYS A 480 -8.26 4.30 -14.38
N ARG A 481 -8.35 5.12 -13.34
CA ARG A 481 -9.41 5.02 -12.32
C ARG A 481 -10.76 5.26 -12.96
N LEU A 482 -11.77 4.54 -12.47
CA LEU A 482 -13.17 4.73 -12.86
C LEU A 482 -13.80 5.90 -12.11
N THR A 483 -13.33 6.14 -10.90
CA THR A 483 -13.62 7.33 -10.10
C THR A 483 -12.65 8.46 -10.39
N SER A 484 -13.06 9.70 -10.12
CA SER A 484 -12.20 10.85 -10.26
C SER A 484 -11.02 10.79 -9.27
N ASP A 485 -9.87 11.31 -9.73
CA ASP A 485 -8.79 11.63 -8.81
C ASP A 485 -9.07 12.99 -8.18
N VAL A 486 -8.68 13.17 -6.91
CA VAL A 486 -8.81 14.48 -6.26
C VAL A 486 -7.99 15.47 -7.08
N LYS A 487 -8.66 16.39 -7.79
CA LYS A 487 -8.00 17.49 -8.50
C LYS A 487 -7.11 18.23 -7.51
N GLY A 488 -5.79 18.13 -7.69
CA GLY A 488 -4.82 19.08 -7.14
C GLY A 488 -4.27 18.74 -5.75
N ARG A 489 -3.22 17.90 -5.69
CA ARG A 489 -2.29 17.90 -4.54
C ARG A 489 -1.50 19.21 -4.41
N SER A 490 -1.45 19.99 -5.48
CA SER A 490 -0.91 21.35 -5.46
C SER A 490 -2.02 22.26 -5.90
N LYS A 491 -2.51 23.07 -4.96
CA LYS A 491 -3.23 24.30 -5.30
C LYS A 491 -2.35 25.07 -6.28
N ASP A 492 -2.89 25.45 -7.43
CA ASP A 492 -2.22 26.39 -8.33
C ASP A 492 -2.21 27.74 -7.62
N ALA A 493 -1.20 27.94 -6.78
CA ALA A 493 -1.08 29.12 -5.94
C ALA A 493 -1.10 30.39 -6.79
N PRO A 494 -0.35 30.49 -7.92
CA PRO A 494 -0.49 31.62 -8.84
C PRO A 494 -1.92 31.86 -9.34
N ALA A 495 -2.63 30.82 -9.80
CA ALA A 495 -4.01 31.00 -10.30
C ALA A 495 -4.97 31.45 -9.18
N LEU A 496 -4.86 30.86 -8.00
CA LEU A 496 -5.67 31.23 -6.83
C LEU A 496 -5.35 32.63 -6.32
N TRP A 497 -4.07 33.03 -6.31
CA TRP A 497 -3.67 34.40 -5.97
C TRP A 497 -4.19 35.40 -6.99
N ALA A 498 -4.16 35.07 -8.28
CA ALA A 498 -4.72 35.92 -9.33
C ALA A 498 -6.25 36.05 -9.21
N GLU A 499 -6.94 34.98 -8.82
CA GLU A 499 -8.38 35.00 -8.54
C GLU A 499 -8.70 35.83 -7.28
N HIS A 500 -7.92 35.68 -6.20
CA HIS A 500 -8.10 36.42 -4.96
C HIS A 500 -7.77 37.91 -5.11
N ARG A 501 -6.76 38.28 -5.91
CA ARG A 501 -6.43 39.68 -6.18
C ARG A 501 -7.59 40.43 -6.83
N LYS A 502 -8.33 39.78 -7.74
CA LYS A 502 -9.56 40.34 -8.33
C LYS A 502 -10.69 40.51 -7.32
N TYR A 503 -10.67 39.73 -6.24
CA TYR A 503 -11.61 39.85 -5.13
C TYR A 503 -11.21 41.00 -4.20
N GLU A 504 -9.93 41.14 -3.86
CA GLU A 504 -9.41 42.26 -3.07
C GLU A 504 -9.63 43.62 -3.75
N GLU A 505 -9.44 43.70 -5.07
CA GLU A 505 -9.73 44.91 -5.86
C GLU A 505 -11.22 45.34 -5.83
N LYS A 506 -12.12 44.45 -5.40
CA LYS A 506 -13.57 44.69 -5.28
C LYS A 506 -14.07 44.72 -3.83
N ALA A 507 -13.21 44.38 -2.87
CA ALA A 507 -13.60 44.34 -1.47
C ALA A 507 -13.61 45.77 -0.88
N PRO A 508 -14.61 46.12 -0.06
CA PRO A 508 -14.59 47.39 0.66
C PRO A 508 -13.39 47.46 1.60
N GLU A 509 -12.81 48.65 1.78
CA GLU A 509 -11.74 48.90 2.75
C GLU A 509 -12.16 48.41 4.14
N VAL A 510 -11.39 47.47 4.68
CA VAL A 510 -11.54 47.05 6.08
C VAL A 510 -10.98 48.19 6.93
N LYS A 511 -11.87 48.94 7.59
CA LYS A 511 -11.43 49.89 8.64
C LYS A 511 -10.78 49.07 9.75
N ALA A 512 -9.53 49.41 10.08
CA ALA A 512 -8.86 48.86 11.25
C ALA A 512 -9.73 49.12 12.48
N ASP A 513 -9.88 48.11 13.34
CA ASP A 513 -10.46 48.31 14.66
C ASP A 513 -9.62 49.36 15.38
N GLU A 514 -10.26 50.47 15.78
CA GLU A 514 -9.61 51.50 16.59
C GLU A 514 -9.08 50.84 17.85
N GLU A 515 -7.77 50.97 18.06
CA GLU A 515 -7.03 50.42 19.19
C GLU A 515 -7.80 50.66 20.49
N MET A 516 -7.94 49.60 21.29
CA MET A 516 -8.31 49.71 22.69
C MET A 516 -7.35 50.70 23.36
N ASP A 517 -7.88 51.86 23.70
CA ASP A 517 -7.28 52.87 24.55
C ASP A 517 -6.94 52.23 25.89
N VAL A 518 -5.72 51.71 26.03
CA VAL A 518 -5.19 51.23 27.30
C VAL A 518 -4.79 52.47 28.08
N GLY A 519 -5.78 53.06 28.73
CA GLY A 519 -5.64 54.23 29.60
C GLY A 519 -4.52 54.00 30.63
N VAL A 520 -3.67 55.02 30.70
CA VAL A 520 -2.49 55.20 31.56
C VAL A 520 -2.72 54.82 33.02
#